data_AF-A0A4Y2VJL1-F1
#
_entry.id   AF-A0A4Y2VJL1-F1
#
_cell.length_a   1.000
_cell.length_b   1.000
_cell.length_c   1.000
_cell.angle_alpha   90.00
_cell.angle_beta   90.00
_cell.angle_gamma   90.00
#
_symmetry.space_group_name_H-M   'P 1'
#
loop_
_entity.id
_entity.type
_entity.pdbx_description
1 polymer ?
#
loop_
_entity_poly.entity_id
_entity_poly.type
_entity_poly.pdbx_seq_one_letter_code
_entity_poly.pdbx_strand_id
1 'polypeptide(L)' 'CWTLQSDDLQEVVTVKSLWWPGFTFYHIPETGEYNSIYMGYGERNDDLPFMV' A
#
# COMPACT_ATOMS: atom_id res chain seq x y z
N CYS A 1 -4.92 -4.92 -8.33
CA CYS A 1 -4.94 -3.45 -8.09
C CYS A 1 -4.25 -3.04 -6.80
N TRP A 2 -4.37 -3.84 -5.73
CA TRP A 2 -3.82 -3.58 -4.41
C TRP A 2 -3.10 -4.82 -3.90
N THR A 3 -2.11 -4.64 -3.04
CA THR A 3 -1.50 -5.73 -2.26
C THR A 3 -1.60 -5.38 -0.78
N LEU A 4 -1.93 -6.38 0.03
CA LEU A 4 -2.00 -6.29 1.49
C LEU A 4 -0.84 -7.11 2.06
N GLN A 5 -0.13 -6.52 3.00
CA GLN A 5 0.98 -7.13 3.71
C GLN A 5 0.81 -6.84 5.20
N SER A 6 1.00 -7.83 6.04
CA SER A 6 1.15 -7.66 7.48
C SER A 6 2.58 -8.05 7.87
N ASP A 7 3.10 -7.50 8.96
CA ASP A 7 4.26 -8.12 9.59
C ASP A 7 3.90 -9.50 10.20
N ASP A 8 4.92 -10.25 10.60
CA ASP A 8 4.78 -11.61 11.15
C ASP A 8 4.01 -11.67 12.47
N LEU A 9 3.99 -10.57 13.23
CA LEU A 9 3.28 -10.40 14.49
C LEU A 9 1.90 -9.72 14.30
N GLN A 10 1.58 -9.32 13.08
CA GLN A 10 0.40 -8.55 12.69
C GLN A 10 0.25 -7.22 13.43
N GLU A 11 1.35 -6.62 13.89
CA GLU A 11 1.35 -5.34 14.60
C GLU A 11 1.10 -4.16 13.66
N VAL A 12 1.50 -4.30 12.39
CA VAL A 12 1.24 -3.31 11.35
C VAL A 12 0.72 -3.97 10.09
N VAL A 13 -0.39 -3.45 9.56
CA VAL A 13 -0.95 -3.83 8.27
C VAL A 13 -0.68 -2.71 7.27
N THR A 14 -0.13 -3.09 6.13
CA THR A 14 0.20 -2.18 5.02
C THR A 14 -0.57 -2.56 3.78
N VAL A 15 -1.14 -1.57 3.09
CA VAL A 15 -1.79 -1.72 1.79
C VAL A 15 -1.06 -0.84 0.77
N LYS A 16 -0.61 -1.43 -0.34
CA LYS A 16 0.10 -0.71 -1.42
C LYS A 16 -0.71 -0.69 -2.70
N SER A 17 -0.71 0.44 -3.39
CA SER A 17 -1.36 0.56 -4.71
C SER A 17 -0.45 0.00 -5.79
N LEU A 18 -0.98 -0.89 -6.62
CA LEU A 18 -0.26 -1.39 -7.79
C LEU A 18 -0.47 -0.47 -9.02
N TRP A 19 -1.56 0.28 -9.04
CA TRP A 19 -1.83 1.31 -10.08
C TRP A 19 -1.06 2.60 -9.83
N TRP A 20 -0.78 2.95 -8.57
CA TRP A 20 -0.01 4.13 -8.20
C TRP A 20 1.22 3.72 -7.41
N PRO A 21 2.30 3.29 -8.10
CA PRO A 21 3.56 2.95 -7.44
C PRO A 21 4.03 4.11 -6.56
N GLY A 22 4.37 3.80 -5.32
CA GLY A 22 4.74 4.81 -4.30
C GLY A 22 3.61 5.18 -3.33
N PHE A 23 2.35 4.79 -3.60
CA PHE A 23 1.28 4.91 -2.60
C PHE A 23 1.33 3.77 -1.58
N THR A 24 1.36 4.14 -0.30
CA THR A 24 1.31 3.20 0.83
C THR A 24 0.32 3.70 1.88
N PHE A 25 -0.61 2.85 2.26
CA PHE A 25 -1.47 3.02 3.44
C PHE A 25 -0.99 2.08 4.54
N TYR A 26 -1.00 2.51 5.80
CA TYR A 26 -0.75 1.66 6.94
C TYR A 26 -1.80 1.84 8.04
N HIS A 27 -1.97 0.79 8.83
CA HIS A 27 -2.84 0.76 10.00
C HIS A 27 -2.19 -0.08 11.10
N ILE A 28 -2.24 0.41 12.34
CA ILE A 28 -1.86 -0.34 13.53
C ILE A 28 -3.16 -0.94 14.10
N PRO A 29 -3.38 -2.26 14.00
CA PRO A 29 -4.60 -2.89 14.50
C PRO A 29 -4.82 -2.65 15.98
N GLU A 30 -6.07 -2.75 16.43
CA GLU A 30 -6.49 -2.49 17.83
C GLU A 30 -6.27 -1.05 18.32
N THR A 31 -5.82 -0.16 17.44
CA THR A 31 -5.72 1.27 17.68
C THR A 31 -6.57 2.06 16.68
N GLY A 32 -6.72 3.36 16.93
CA GLY A 32 -7.27 4.29 15.95
C GLY A 32 -6.23 4.83 14.96
N GLU A 33 -5.00 4.32 15.00
CA GLU A 33 -3.88 4.87 14.24
C GLU A 33 -3.83 4.28 12.83
N TYR A 34 -3.94 5.16 11.85
CA TYR A 34 -3.77 4.85 10.44
C TYR A 34 -3.29 6.08 9.70
N ASN A 35 -2.56 5.88 8.61
CA ASN A 35 -2.20 6.97 7.73
C ASN A 35 -1.89 6.45 6.32
N SER A 36 -1.69 7.38 5.40
CA SER A 36 -1.20 7.07 4.06
C SER A 36 -0.17 8.07 3.63
N ILE A 37 0.75 7.62 2.80
CA ILE A 37 1.77 8.46 2.19
C ILE A 37 1.96 8.07 0.74
N TYR A 38 2.19 9.09 -0.09
CA TYR A 38 2.58 8.92 -1.47
C TYR A 38 4.01 9.43 -1.64
N MET A 39 4.89 8.56 -2.11
CA MET A 39 6.26 8.91 -2.48
C MET A 39 6.53 8.42 -3.90
N GLY A 40 6.35 9.29 -4.89
CA GLY A 40 6.54 8.95 -6.30
C GLY A 40 6.37 10.17 -7.20
N TYR A 41 6.51 9.95 -8.52
CA TYR A 41 6.43 11.01 -9.52
C TYR A 41 4.99 11.40 -9.92
N GLY A 42 3.98 10.75 -9.35
CA GLY A 42 2.57 10.99 -9.71
C GLY A 42 2.12 10.28 -10.98
N GLU A 43 2.82 9.22 -11.38
CA GLU A 43 2.54 8.47 -12.62
C GLU A 43 1.74 7.20 -12.31
N ARG A 44 0.71 6.95 -13.12
CA ARG A 44 -0.10 5.73 -13.04
C ARG A 44 0.60 4.60 -13.80
N ASN A 45 0.64 3.40 -13.23
CA ASN A 45 1.19 2.21 -13.85
C ASN A 45 0.17 1.59 -14.81
N ASP A 46 0.15 2.04 -16.06
CA ASP A 46 -0.74 1.54 -17.10
C ASP A 46 -0.40 0.12 -17.57
N ASP A 47 0.83 -0.33 -17.33
CA ASP A 47 1.31 -1.66 -17.67
C ASP A 47 0.89 -2.73 -16.65
N LEU A 48 0.19 -2.35 -15.57
CA LEU A 48 -0.21 -3.28 -14.52
C LEU A 48 -0.87 -4.58 -15.05
N PRO A 49 -1.76 -4.57 -16.06
CA PRO A 49 -2.36 -5.79 -16.59
C PRO A 49 -1.37 -6.83 -17.13
N PHE A 50 -0.13 -6.44 -17.41
CA PHE A 50 0.93 -7.32 -17.92
C PHE A 50 1.95 -7.74 -16.84
N MET A 51 1.82 -7.23 -15.61
CA MET A 51 2.79 -7.42 -14.52
C MET A 51 2.32 -8.39 -13.42
N VAL A 52 1.03 -8.73 -13.38
CA VAL A 52 0.39 -9.59 -12.37
C VAL A 52 -0.05 -10.92 -12.96
#